data_AF-G5JIG1-F1
#
_entry.id   AF-G5JIG1-F1
#
_cell.length_a   1.000
_cell.length_b   1.000
_cell.length_c   1.000
_cell.angle_alpha   90.00
_cell.angle_beta   90.00
_cell.angle_gamma   90.00
#
_symmetry.space_group_name_H-M   'P 1'
#
loop_
_entity.id
_entity.type
_entity.pdbx_description
1 polymer ?
#
loop_
_entity_poly.entity_id
_entity_poly.type
_entity_poly.pdbx_seq_one_letter_code
_entity_poly.pdbx_strand_id
1 'polypeptide(L)' 'MTSLYNHVRRHIGFTIPPNVDTYWVGEAGPAPSYMDIDHKNAFTEKHVKWLAYNTMHMANILKANLIANIGNLLND' A
#
# COMPACT_ATOMS: atom_id res chain seq x y z
N MET A 1 -0.42 5.97 -12.53
CA MET A 1 -1.61 6.38 -11.74
C MET A 1 -1.39 6.25 -10.23
N THR A 2 -0.78 5.17 -9.72
CA THR A 2 -0.56 4.92 -8.26
C THR A 2 0.42 5.86 -7.56
N SER A 3 1.48 6.33 -8.23
CA SER A 3 2.44 7.29 -7.66
C SER A 3 1.79 8.60 -7.20
N LEU A 4 0.80 9.09 -7.95
CA LEU A 4 0.05 10.30 -7.59
C LEU A 4 -0.86 10.07 -6.38
N TYR A 5 -1.49 8.90 -6.28
CA TYR A 5 -2.37 8.55 -5.17
C TYR A 5 -1.61 8.41 -3.84
N ASN A 6 -0.45 7.74 -3.88
CA ASN A 6 0.44 7.67 -2.72
C ASN A 6 1.02 9.04 -2.34
N HIS A 7 1.20 9.94 -3.31
CA HIS A 7 1.56 11.32 -3.02
C HIS A 7 0.45 12.08 -2.28
N VAL A 8 -0.82 11.90 -2.68
CA VAL A 8 -1.97 12.53 -2.00
C VAL A 8 -2.12 12.04 -0.55
N ARG A 9 -1.97 10.73 -0.30
CA ARG A 9 -2.08 10.16 1.06
C ARG A 9 -1.02 10.68 2.03
N ARG A 10 0.16 11.05 1.55
CA ARG A 10 1.23 11.62 2.40
C ARG A 10 0.85 12.99 2.98
N HIS A 11 0.06 13.78 2.24
CA HIS A 11 -0.38 15.12 2.68
C HIS A 11 -1.38 15.10 3.84
N ILE A 12 -2.00 13.95 4.10
CA ILE A 12 -2.97 13.75 5.20
C ILE A 12 -2.42 12.85 6.32
N GLY A 13 -1.10 12.63 6.35
CA GLY A 13 -0.44 11.96 7.48
C GLY A 13 -0.23 10.45 7.34
N PHE A 14 -0.49 9.83 6.17
CA PHE A 14 -0.11 8.42 5.98
C PHE A 14 1.39 8.28 5.64
N THR A 15 2.06 7.39 6.34
CA THR A 15 3.38 6.88 5.94
C THR A 15 3.22 5.71 4.97
N ILE A 16 3.86 5.81 3.81
CA ILE A 16 3.78 4.82 2.72
C ILE A 16 5.10 4.03 2.68
N PRO A 17 5.16 2.77 3.15
CA PRO A 17 6.38 1.97 3.10
C PRO A 17 6.66 1.41 1.69
N PRO A 18 7.86 0.84 1.43
CA PRO A 18 8.18 0.24 0.14
C PRO A 18 7.20 -0.89 -0.24
N ASN A 19 6.96 -1.08 -1.55
CA ASN A 19 6.18 -2.20 -2.11
C ASN A 19 4.78 -2.39 -1.48
N VAL A 20 4.09 -1.31 -1.14
CA VAL A 20 2.75 -1.33 -0.54
C VAL A 20 1.60 -1.26 -1.56
N ASP A 21 1.94 -1.24 -2.85
CA ASP A 21 0.97 -1.35 -3.93
C ASP A 21 1.03 -2.78 -4.48
N THR A 22 -0.09 -3.50 -4.40
CA THR A 22 -0.24 -4.82 -5.01
C THR A 22 -1.54 -4.89 -5.77
N TYR A 23 -1.48 -5.48 -6.96
CA TYR A 23 -2.63 -5.62 -7.83
C TYR A 23 -2.46 -6.87 -8.70
N TRP A 24 -3.57 -7.27 -9.32
CA TRP A 24 -3.60 -8.25 -10.39
C TRP A 24 -4.11 -7.54 -11.66
N VAL A 25 -3.58 -7.93 -12.82
CA VAL A 25 -4.06 -7.46 -14.13
C VAL A 25 -4.17 -8.69 -15.01
N GLY A 26 -5.33 -8.83 -15.63
CA GLY A 26 -5.58 -9.85 -16.65
C GLY A 26 -5.03 -9.44 -18.01
N GLU A 27 -5.30 -10.30 -19.00
CA GLU A 27 -5.03 -9.99 -20.40
C GLU A 27 -5.80 -8.74 -20.86
N ALA A 28 -5.24 -8.03 -21.83
CA ALA A 28 -5.89 -6.84 -22.38
C ALA A 28 -7.20 -7.21 -23.10
N GLY A 29 -8.30 -6.53 -22.76
CA GLY A 29 -9.61 -6.72 -23.40
C GLY A 29 -10.69 -7.26 -22.44
N PRO A 30 -11.80 -7.81 -22.96
CA PRO A 30 -12.85 -8.45 -22.16
C PRO A 30 -12.37 -9.82 -21.69
N ALA A 31 -11.31 -9.83 -20.88
CA ALA A 31 -10.81 -11.01 -20.22
C ALA A 31 -11.66 -11.32 -18.98
N PRO A 32 -11.64 -12.57 -18.48
CA PRO A 32 -12.31 -12.93 -17.23
C PRO A 32 -11.85 -12.04 -16.07
N SER A 33 -12.76 -11.75 -15.15
CA SER A 33 -12.39 -11.00 -13.94
C SER A 33 -11.54 -11.87 -13.01
N TYR A 34 -10.89 -11.25 -12.02
CA TYR A 34 -10.07 -11.99 -11.05
C TYR A 34 -10.81 -13.16 -10.39
N MET A 35 -12.12 -13.02 -10.15
CA MET A 35 -12.96 -14.06 -9.54
C MET A 35 -13.29 -15.24 -10.46
N ASP A 36 -13.03 -15.11 -11.76
CA ASP A 36 -13.40 -16.07 -12.80
C ASP A 36 -12.21 -16.93 -13.26
N ILE A 37 -11.05 -16.85 -12.56
CA ILE A 37 -9.80 -17.51 -12.95
C ILE A 37 -9.20 -18.36 -11.83
N ASP A 38 -8.24 -19.23 -12.16
CA ASP A 38 -7.36 -19.83 -11.16
C ASP A 38 -6.45 -18.73 -10.61
N HIS A 39 -6.59 -18.40 -9.32
CA HIS A 39 -5.93 -17.25 -8.66
C HIS A 39 -4.40 -17.37 -8.56
N LYS A 40 -3.79 -18.37 -9.19
CA LYS A 40 -2.34 -18.61 -9.19
C LYS A 40 -1.64 -17.56 -10.04
N ASN A 41 -1.06 -16.59 -9.35
CA ASN A 41 -0.23 -15.57 -9.98
C ASN A 41 0.98 -15.28 -9.07
N ALA A 42 2.15 -15.79 -9.48
CA ALA A 42 3.38 -15.65 -8.69
C ALA A 42 3.77 -14.18 -8.44
N PHE A 43 3.46 -13.28 -9.37
CA PHE A 43 3.71 -11.84 -9.19
C PHE A 43 2.82 -11.27 -8.08
N THR A 44 1.50 -11.48 -8.17
CA THR A 44 0.55 -10.98 -7.17
C THR A 44 0.83 -11.60 -5.79
N GLU A 45 1.03 -12.91 -5.70
CA GLU A 45 1.33 -13.61 -4.44
C GLU A 45 2.58 -13.07 -3.74
N LYS A 46 3.65 -12.82 -4.52
CA LYS A 46 4.90 -12.26 -3.98
C LYS A 46 4.70 -10.84 -3.45
N HIS A 47 4.01 -10.00 -4.21
CA HIS A 47 3.77 -8.61 -3.83
C HIS A 47 2.82 -8.50 -2.64
N VAL A 48 1.80 -9.37 -2.52
CA VAL A 48 0.92 -9.40 -1.34
C VAL A 48 1.74 -9.66 -0.07
N LYS A 49 2.68 -10.60 -0.12
CA LYS A 49 3.57 -10.90 1.02
C LYS A 49 4.43 -9.70 1.40
N TRP A 50 5.00 -9.01 0.42
CA TRP A 50 5.80 -7.81 0.65
C TRP A 50 4.98 -6.66 1.21
N LEU A 51 3.81 -6.39 0.64
CA LEU A 51 2.87 -5.39 1.12
C LEU A 51 2.52 -5.64 2.58
N ALA A 52 2.12 -6.86 2.92
CA ALA A 52 1.75 -7.23 4.27
C ALA A 52 2.93 -7.05 5.24
N TYR A 53 4.10 -7.58 4.88
CA TYR A 53 5.30 -7.48 5.72
C TYR A 53 5.72 -6.02 5.94
N ASN A 54 5.86 -5.24 4.86
CA ASN A 54 6.34 -3.86 4.94
C ASN A 54 5.36 -2.95 5.67
N THR A 55 4.06 -3.14 5.48
CA THR A 55 3.02 -2.37 6.18
C THR A 55 3.04 -2.68 7.68
N MET A 56 3.07 -3.97 8.06
CA MET A 56 3.13 -4.37 9.45
C MET A 56 4.43 -3.91 10.13
N HIS A 57 5.55 -4.04 9.44
CA HIS A 57 6.84 -3.59 9.94
C HIS A 57 6.87 -2.08 10.17
N MET A 58 6.38 -1.28 9.21
CA MET A 58 6.30 0.17 9.34
C MET A 58 5.35 0.59 10.47
N ALA A 59 4.20 -0.06 10.59
CA ALA A 59 3.25 0.19 11.69
C ALA A 59 3.90 -0.05 13.06
N ASN A 60 4.69 -1.11 13.19
CA ASN A 60 5.42 -1.40 14.43
C ASN A 60 6.50 -0.36 14.73
N ILE A 61 7.25 0.10 13.72
CA ILE A 61 8.23 1.18 13.89
C ILE A 61 7.56 2.45 14.37
N LEU A 62 6.45 2.86 13.74
CA LEU A 62 5.71 4.06 14.10
C LEU A 62 5.09 3.96 15.50
N LYS A 63 4.58 2.79 15.87
CA LYS A 63 4.06 2.53 17.22
C LYS A 63 5.14 2.67 18.29
N ALA A 64 6.36 2.22 17.98
CA ALA A 64 7.51 2.32 18.90
C ALA A 64 8.12 3.73 18.90
N ASN A 65 8.09 4.44 17.77
CA ASN A 65 8.72 5.74 17.56
C ASN A 65 7.75 6.68 16.81
N LEU A 66 6.85 7.30 17.56
CA LEU A 66 5.85 8.19 16.98
C LEU A 66 6.53 9.43 16.38
N ILE A 67 6.02 9.86 15.22
CA ILE A 67 6.35 11.16 14.66
C ILE A 67 5.63 12.21 15.52
N ALA A 68 6.38 13.19 16.03
CA ALA A 68 5.79 14.28 16.80
C ALA A 68 4.75 15.03 15.95
N ASN A 69 3.62 15.36 16.56
CA ASN A 69 2.50 16.06 15.91
C ASN A 69 2.66 17.59 15.88
N ILE A 70 3.88 18.09 16.06
CA ILE A 70 4.21 19.52 16.01
C ILE A 70 3.84 20.07 14.62
N GLY A 71 3.02 21.13 14.56
CA GLY A 71 2.50 21.71 13.32
C GLY A 71 1.29 21.01 12.72
N ASN A 72 0.78 19.94 13.37
CA ASN A 72 -0.46 19.24 12.98
C ASN A 72 -1.62 19.52 13.95
N LEU A 73 -1.40 20.29 15.03
CA LEU A 73 -2.45 20.71 15.95
C LEU A 73 -2.90 22.14 15.60
N LEU A 74 -4.21 22.40 15.73
CA LEU A 74 -4.78 23.73 15.44
C LEU A 74 -4.46 24.78 16.50
N ASN A 75 -3.90 24.36 17.65
CA ASN A 75 -3.76 25.18 18.84
C ASN A 75 -2.29 25.45 19.21
N ASP A 76 -1.37 25.30 18.24
CA ASP A 76 0.06 25.60 18.42
C ASP A 76 0.32 27.11 18.57
#